data_AF-A0A2V7NZ47-F1
#
_entry.id   AF-A0A2V7NZ47-F1
#
_cell.length_a   1.000
_cell.length_b   1.000
_cell.length_c   1.000
_cell.angle_alpha   90.00
_cell.angle_beta   90.00
_cell.angle_gamma   90.00
#
_symmetry.space_group_name_H-M   'P 1'
#
loop_
_entity.id
_entity.type
_entity.pdbx_description
1 polymer ?
#
loop_
_entity_poly.entity_id
_entity_poly.type
_entity_poly.pdbx_seq_one_letter_code
_entity_poly.pdbx_strand_id
1 'polypeptide(L)' 'MGPAYKMPEPARRRREATLAEINNALCGARCSAELAGMETGDFVVRELVLTVIQQIDRAAAAVRRLS' A
#
# COMPACT_ATOMS: atom_id res chain seq x y z
N MET A 1 20.92 -26.99 27.34
CA MET A 1 19.74 -26.20 26.92
C MET A 1 20.05 -25.59 25.56
N GLY A 2 19.50 -26.16 24.48
CA GLY A 2 19.63 -25.56 23.14
C GLY A 2 18.71 -24.34 23.01
N PRO A 3 19.05 -23.35 22.19
CA PRO A 3 18.20 -22.18 22.01
C PRO A 3 16.88 -22.64 21.38
N ALA A 4 15.77 -22.41 22.08
CA ALA A 4 14.45 -22.58 21.50
C ALA A 4 14.25 -21.45 20.49
N TYR A 5 14.56 -21.74 19.22
CA TYR A 5 14.13 -20.89 18.11
C TYR A 5 12.60 -20.83 18.16
N LYS A 6 12.05 -19.73 18.70
CA LYS A 6 10.62 -19.47 18.65
C LYS A 6 10.26 -19.18 17.21
N MET A 7 9.78 -20.20 16.51
CA MET A 7 9.20 -20.04 15.19
C MET A 7 8.15 -18.92 15.25
N PRO A 8 8.22 -17.91 14.36
CA PRO A 8 7.22 -16.86 14.35
C PRO A 8 5.84 -17.49 14.15
N GLU A 9 4.94 -17.12 15.05
CA GLU A 9 3.61 -17.71 15.15
C GLU A 9 2.91 -17.64 13.78
N PRO A 10 2.35 -18.75 13.25
CA PRO A 10 1.74 -18.77 11.92
C PRO A 10 0.69 -17.66 11.70
N ALA A 11 -0.02 -17.25 12.76
CA ALA A 11 -0.94 -16.11 12.70
C ALA A 11 -0.22 -14.78 12.38
N ARG A 12 0.96 -14.55 12.97
CA ARG A 12 1.79 -13.37 12.70
C ARG A 12 2.29 -13.36 11.25
N ARG A 13 2.78 -14.50 10.75
CA ARG A 13 3.24 -14.61 9.35
C ARG A 13 2.13 -14.35 8.34
N ARG A 14 0.92 -14.87 8.58
CA ARG A 14 -0.24 -14.58 7.73
C ARG A 14 -0.58 -13.10 7.73
N ARG A 15 -0.60 -12.45 8.90
CA ARG A 15 -0.84 -11.01 9.01
C ARG A 15 0.20 -10.20 8.26
N GLU A 16 1.49 -10.51 8.42
CA GLU A 16 2.59 -9.83 7.72
C GLU A 16 2.47 -9.99 6.19
N ALA A 17 2.13 -11.19 5.71
CA ALA A 17 1.89 -11.45 4.29
C ALA A 17 0.71 -10.63 3.75
N THR A 18 -0.42 -10.59 4.46
CA THR A 18 -1.58 -9.77 4.08
C THR A 18 -1.24 -8.28 4.05
N LEU A 19 -0.48 -7.76 5.02
CA LEU A 19 -0.04 -6.36 5.03
C LEU A 19 0.89 -6.04 3.84
N ALA A 20 1.78 -6.97 3.49
CA ALA A 20 2.64 -6.84 2.31
C ALA A 20 1.84 -6.82 1.00
N GLU A 21 0.86 -7.71 0.87
CA GLU A 21 -0.05 -7.75 -0.29
C GLU A 21 -0.85 -6.45 -0.43
N ILE A 22 -1.42 -5.94 0.67
CA ILE A 22 -2.14 -4.66 0.67
C ILE A 22 -1.20 -3.51 0.27
N ASN A 23 0.00 -3.45 0.83
CA ASN A 23 0.95 -2.39 0.50
C ASN A 23 1.36 -2.44 -0.98
N ASN A 24 1.58 -3.64 -1.54
CA ASN A 24 1.87 -3.81 -2.96
C ASN A 24 0.70 -3.35 -3.86
N ALA A 25 -0.53 -3.70 -3.49
CA ALA A 25 -1.73 -3.25 -4.21
C ALA A 25 -1.86 -1.71 -4.19
N LEU A 26 -1.57 -1.08 -3.05
CA LEU A 26 -1.58 0.38 -2.93
C LEU A 26 -0.49 1.04 -3.80
N CYS A 27 0.72 0.47 -3.84
CA CYS A 27 1.78 0.93 -4.75
C CYS A 27 1.35 0.82 -6.21
N GLY A 28 0.71 -0.28 -6.60
CA GLY A 28 0.15 -0.46 -7.94
C GLY A 28 -0.90 0.59 -8.28
N ALA A 29 -1.87 0.80 -7.37
CA ALA A 29 -2.92 1.81 -7.54
C ALA A 29 -2.35 3.23 -7.67
N ARG A 30 -1.31 3.56 -6.90
CA ARG A 30 -0.63 4.86 -6.97
C ARG A 30 0.00 5.07 -8.35
N CYS A 31 0.74 4.08 -8.85
CA CYS A 31 1.37 4.12 -10.17
C CYS A 31 0.33 4.28 -11.28
N SER A 32 -0.78 3.53 -11.21
CA SER A 32 -1.88 3.66 -12.17
C SER A 32 -2.53 5.05 -12.13
N ALA A 33 -2.72 5.62 -10.93
CA ALA A 33 -3.27 6.96 -10.78
C ALA A 33 -2.32 8.03 -11.35
N GLU A 34 -1.01 7.93 -11.07
CA GLU A 34 0.00 8.84 -11.67
C GLU A 34 -0.02 8.78 -13.19
N LEU A 35 -0.07 7.58 -13.77
CA LEU A 35 -0.16 7.40 -15.21
C LEU A 35 -1.43 8.04 -15.79
N ALA A 36 -2.59 7.83 -15.16
CA ALA A 36 -3.84 8.46 -15.58
C ALA A 36 -3.78 10.01 -15.51
N GLY A 37 -3.06 10.55 -14.53
CA GLY A 37 -2.85 11.99 -14.37
C GLY A 37 -1.87 12.61 -15.39
N MET A 38 -0.97 11.80 -15.96
CA MET A 38 -0.05 12.24 -17.01
C MET A 38 -0.71 12.29 -18.39
N GLU A 39 -1.62 11.35 -18.68
CA GLU A 39 -2.31 11.24 -19.97
C GLU A 39 -3.49 12.22 -20.12
N THR A 40 -3.94 12.87 -19.03
CA THR A 40 -5.08 13.79 -19.08
C THR A 40 -4.67 15.24 -19.37
N GLY A 41 -5.32 15.85 -20.37
CA GLY A 41 -5.29 17.31 -20.59
C GLY A 41 -6.36 18.08 -19.81
N ASP A 42 -7.28 17.37 -19.15
CA ASP A 42 -8.38 17.97 -18.39
C ASP A 42 -7.96 18.29 -16.96
N PHE A 43 -8.10 19.56 -16.56
CA PHE A 43 -7.75 20.06 -15.24
C PHE A 43 -8.54 19.37 -14.11
N VAL A 44 -9.85 19.16 -14.30
CA VAL A 44 -10.71 18.54 -13.27
C VAL A 44 -10.31 17.09 -13.06
N VAL A 45 -10.05 16.35 -14.14
CA VAL A 45 -9.58 14.96 -14.06
C VAL A 45 -8.23 14.90 -13.35
N ARG A 46 -7.31 15.82 -13.65
CA ARG A 46 -6.01 15.90 -12.97
C ARG A 46 -6.15 16.14 -11.46
N GLU A 47 -7.00 17.07 -11.03
CA GLU A 47 -7.21 17.35 -9.61
C GLU A 47 -7.88 16.18 -8.87
N LEU A 48 -8.81 15.48 -9.52
CA LEU A 48 -9.40 14.26 -8.98
C LEU A 48 -8.35 13.16 -8.81
N VAL A 49 -7.48 12.97 -9.81
CA VAL A 49 -6.38 12.00 -9.74
C VAL A 49 -5.41 12.33 -8.60
N LEU A 50 -5.02 13.61 -8.44
CA LEU A 50 -4.16 14.05 -7.34
C LEU A 50 -4.80 13.74 -5.97
N THR A 51 -6.10 13.98 -5.85
CA THR A 51 -6.85 13.65 -4.62
C THR A 51 -6.84 12.15 -4.34
N VAL A 52 -7.03 11.32 -5.38
CA VAL A 52 -6.95 9.85 -5.24
C VAL A 52 -5.56 9.41 -4.80
N ILE A 53 -4.49 9.96 -5.38
CA ILE A 53 -3.11 9.67 -4.97
C ILE A 53 -2.90 9.98 -3.48
N GLN A 54 -3.38 11.13 -3.00
CA GLN A 54 -3.28 11.48 -1.59
C GLN A 54 -4.00 10.48 -0.67
N GLN A 55 -5.17 9.96 -1.06
CA GLN A 55 -5.85 8.93 -0.29
C GLN A 55 -5.09 7.60 -0.29
N ILE A 56 -4.50 7.22 -1.42
CA ILE A 56 -3.65 6.02 -1.53
C ILE A 56 -2.43 6.14 -0.63
N ASP A 57 -1.73 7.29 -0.66
CA ASP A 57 -0.56 7.54 0.19
C ASP A 57 -0.93 7.49 1.68
N ARG A 58 -2.09 8.03 2.05
CA ARG A 58 -2.62 7.95 3.42
C ARG A 58 -2.92 6.50 3.84
N ALA A 59 -3.53 5.71 2.96
CA ALA A 59 -3.77 4.30 3.21
C ALA A 59 -2.47 3.51 3.37
N ALA A 60 -1.47 3.77 2.50
CA ALA A 60 -0.17 3.11 2.59
C ALA A 60 0.56 3.48 3.89
N ALA A 61 0.47 4.74 4.33
CA ALA A 61 1.00 5.16 5.62
C ALA A 61 0.28 4.53 6.82
N ALA A 62 -1.02 4.22 6.70
CA ALA A 62 -1.75 3.48 7.72
C ALA A 62 -1.30 2.00 7.77
N VAL A 63 -1.16 1.34 6.61
CA VAL A 63 -0.68 -0.05 6.51
C VAL A 63 0.72 -0.20 7.09
N ARG A 64 1.64 0.72 6.77
CA ARG A 64 3.01 0.73 7.34
C ARG A 64 3.05 0.84 8.87
N ARG A 65 2.01 1.39 9.50
CA ARG A 65 1.89 1.48 10.97
C ARG A 65 1.30 0.22 11.61
N LEU A 66 0.76 -0.70 10.81
CA LEU A 66 0.17 -1.97 11.26
C LEU A 66 1.13 -3.16 11.13
N SER A 67 2.20 -3.00 10.36
CA SER A 67 3.35 -3.90 10.20
C SER A 67 4.28 -3.81 11.41
#